data_AF-A0A943NHI1-F1
#
_entry.id   AF-A0A943NHI1-F1
#
_cell.length_a   1.000
_cell.length_b   1.000
_cell.length_c   1.000
_cell.angle_alpha   90.00
_cell.angle_beta   90.00
_cell.angle_gamma   90.00
#
_symmetry.space_group_name_H-M   'P 1'
#
loop_
_entity.id
_entity.type
_entity.pdbx_description
1 polymer ?
#
loop_
_entity_poly.entity_id
_entity_poly.type
_entity_poly.pdbx_seq_one_letter_code
_entity_poly.pdbx_strand_id
1 'polypeptide(L)' 'MTIITCKKCGMKYAYEIWGTVYPGGKDRESAVCPYCGEVGFSKMTSQNISSYKLDKDGKPIRDHF' A
#
# COMPACT_ATOMS: atom_id res chain seq x y z
N MET A 1 -5.12 -8.14 -0.42
CA MET A 1 -5.04 -6.79 -1.00
C MET A 1 -6.20 -5.96 -0.48
N THR A 2 -5.95 -4.73 -0.06
CA THR A 2 -6.91 -3.86 0.64
C THR A 2 -6.97 -2.51 -0.05
N ILE A 3 -8.18 -1.99 -0.30
CA ILE A 3 -8.38 -0.67 -0.92
C ILE A 3 -8.62 0.36 0.17
N ILE A 4 -7.89 1.48 0.10
CA ILE A 4 -8.07 2.62 1.01
C ILE A 4 -8.13 3.92 0.22
N THR A 5 -8.80 4.90 0.82
CA THR A 5 -8.88 6.25 0.29
C THR A 5 -7.78 7.11 0.90
N CYS A 6 -6.97 7.77 0.07
CA CYS A 6 -6.00 8.73 0.56
C CYS A 6 -6.72 9.95 1.14
N LYS A 7 -6.40 10.32 2.39
CA LYS A 7 -6.99 11.50 3.05
C LYS A 7 -6.56 12.82 2.42
N LYS A 8 -5.40 12.85 1.75
CA LYS A 8 -4.84 14.07 1.15
C LYS A 8 -5.41 14.37 -0.23
N CYS A 9 -5.37 13.40 -1.15
CA CYS A 9 -5.87 13.59 -2.52
C CYS A 9 -7.28 13.05 -2.78
N GLY A 10 -7.88 12.31 -1.83
CA GLY A 10 -9.20 11.69 -2.00
C GLY A 10 -9.24 10.49 -2.94
N MET A 11 -8.12 10.14 -3.59
CA MET A 11 -8.03 9.02 -4.52
C MET A 11 -7.99 7.69 -3.77
N LYS A 12 -8.68 6.68 -4.31
CA LYS A 12 -8.60 5.30 -3.83
C LYS A 12 -7.39 4.61 -4.42
N TYR A 13 -6.64 3.88 -3.59
CA TYR A 13 -5.52 3.06 -4.01
C TYR A 13 -5.56 1.71 -3.28
N ALA A 14 -4.99 0.68 -3.89
CA ALA A 14 -4.83 -0.60 -3.22
C ALA A 14 -3.47 -0.66 -2.54
N TYR A 15 -3.38 -1.39 -1.43
CA TYR A 15 -2.12 -1.86 -0.90
C TYR A 15 -2.21 -3.34 -0.58
N GLU A 16 -1.06 -3.99 -0.54
CA GLU A 16 -0.93 -5.33 0.00
C GLU A 16 0.27 -5.41 0.91
N ILE A 17 0.17 -6.30 1.88
CA ILE A 17 1.24 -6.65 2.79
C ILE A 17 1.68 -8.04 2.38
N TRP A 18 2.96 -8.22 2.09
CA TRP A 18 3.52 -9.48 1.64
C TRP A 18 4.91 -9.71 2.25
N GLY A 19 5.33 -10.97 2.29
CA GLY A 19 6.57 -11.39 2.93
C GLY A 19 6.35 -12.18 4.21
N THR A 20 7.44 -12.65 4.80
CA THR A 20 7.44 -13.46 6.02
C THR A 20 7.44 -12.58 7.26
N VAL A 21 6.66 -12.98 8.27
CA VAL A 21 6.61 -12.27 9.57
C VAL A 21 7.72 -12.82 10.46
N TYR A 22 8.70 -11.98 10.81
CA TYR A 22 9.77 -12.36 11.72
C TYR A 22 9.56 -11.75 13.13
N PRO A 23 9.68 -12.54 14.20
CA PRO A 23 9.69 -12.02 15.56
C PRO A 23 11.05 -11.38 15.89
N GLY A 24 11.09 -10.06 15.98
CA GLY A 24 12.28 -9.30 16.39
C GLY A 24 12.63 -8.20 15.39
N GLY A 25 12.53 -6.94 15.80
CA GLY A 25 12.79 -5.77 14.96
C GLY A 25 11.64 -5.47 13.99
N LYS A 26 10.61 -4.77 14.47
CA LYS A 26 9.50 -4.32 13.63
C LYS A 26 9.85 -2.97 13.01
N ASP A 27 10.39 -2.98 11.81
CA ASP A 27 10.45 -1.76 11.01
C ASP A 27 9.03 -1.27 10.71
N ARG A 28 8.88 0.06 10.60
CA ARG A 28 7.61 0.69 10.25
C ARG A 28 7.51 0.77 8.74
N GLU A 29 6.80 -0.17 8.16
CA GLU A 29 6.47 -0.14 6.74
C GLU A 29 5.25 0.74 6.48
N SER A 30 5.28 1.45 5.35
CA SER A 30 4.29 2.47 5.00
C SER A 30 3.81 2.31 3.57
N ALA A 31 2.50 2.17 3.38
CA ALA A 31 1.86 2.30 2.09
C ALA A 31 1.83 3.79 1.71
N VAL A 32 2.60 4.12 0.67
CA VAL A 32 2.62 5.44 0.07
C VAL A 32 1.53 5.52 -0.98
N CYS A 33 0.77 6.62 -1.00
CA CYS A 33 -0.24 6.84 -2.02
C CYS A 33 0.45 7.02 -3.38
N PRO A 34 0.17 6.15 -4.37
CA PRO A 34 0.85 6.21 -5.68
C PRO A 34 0.41 7.39 -6.54
N TYR A 35 -0.55 8.19 -6.07
CA TYR A 35 -1.05 9.39 -6.76
C TYR A 35 -0.38 10.67 -6.27
N CYS A 36 -0.18 10.83 -4.97
CA CYS A 36 0.29 12.08 -4.36
C CYS A 36 1.56 11.94 -3.49
N GLY A 37 2.07 10.72 -3.30
CA GLY A 37 3.25 10.46 -2.47
C GLY A 37 3.02 10.54 -0.96
N GLU A 38 1.78 10.76 -0.51
CA GLU A 38 1.46 10.82 0.92
C GLU A 38 1.42 9.42 1.55
N VAL A 39 1.95 9.26 2.76
CA VAL A 39 1.79 8.03 3.54
C VAL A 39 0.34 7.93 4.02
N GLY A 40 -0.46 7.06 3.41
CA GLY A 40 -1.86 6.90 3.81
C GLY A 40 -2.10 5.72 4.75
N PHE A 41 -1.24 4.71 4.74
CA PHE A 41 -1.27 3.62 5.72
C PHE A 41 0.14 3.30 6.17
N SER A 42 0.32 3.03 7.47
CA SER A 42 1.60 2.56 7.98
C SER A 42 1.35 1.55 9.08
N LYS A 43 2.12 0.48 9.10
CA LYS A 43 1.99 -0.59 10.09
C LYS A 43 3.37 -1.03 10.54
N MET A 44 3.54 -1.24 11.84
CA MET A 44 4.71 -1.94 12.37
C MET A 44 4.62 -3.41 11.95
N THR A 45 5.43 -3.79 10.97
CA THR A 45 5.47 -5.15 10.43
C THR A 45 6.81 -5.37 9.77
N SER A 46 7.41 -6.54 9.96
CA SER A 46 8.61 -6.97 9.22
C SER A 46 8.28 -7.48 7.80
N GLN A 47 7.10 -7.10 7.29
CA GLN A 47 6.60 -7.49 5.96
C GLN A 47 6.60 -6.28 5.06
N ASN A 48 6.85 -6.46 3.79
CA ASN A 48 6.83 -5.38 2.81
C ASN A 48 5.40 -4.91 2.55
N ILE A 49 5.24 -3.59 2.39
CA ILE A 49 3.96 -3.00 1.99
C ILE A 49 4.11 -2.40 0.60
N SER A 50 3.36 -2.94 -0.37
CA SER A 50 3.32 -2.41 -1.73
C SER A 50 1.97 -1.74 -2.00
N SER A 51 2.02 -0.59 -2.63
CA SER A 51 0.87 0.23 -3.01
C SER A 51 0.68 0.26 -4.52
N TYR A 52 -0.56 0.15 -4.99
CA TYR A 52 -0.93 0.07 -6.40
C TYR A 52 -2.00 1.09 -6.74
N LYS A 53 -1.89 1.67 -7.94
CA LYS A 53 -2.94 2.49 -8.52
C LYS A 53 -4.13 1.60 -8.88
N LEU A 54 -5.33 2.16 -8.81
CA LEU A 54 -6.54 1.52 -9.28
C LEU A 54 -6.86 2.00 -10.70
N ASP A 55 -7.33 1.06 -11.51
CA ASP A 55 -7.92 1.31 -12.82
C ASP A 55 -9.37 1.80 -12.68
N LYS A 56 -10.02 2.15 -13.80
CA LYS A 56 -11.40 2.66 -13.87
C LYS A 56 -12.41 1.67 -13.30
N ASP A 57 -12.13 0.37 -13.40
CA ASP A 57 -12.92 -0.70 -12.79
C ASP A 57 -12.64 -0.92 -11.29
N GLY A 58 -11.81 -0.08 -10.67
CA GLY A 58 -11.39 -0.23 -9.27
C GLY A 58 -10.43 -1.41 -9.06
N LYS A 59 -9.83 -1.94 -10.14
CA LYS A 59 -8.87 -3.04 -10.09
C LYS A 59 -7.44 -2.51 -9.93
N PRO A 60 -6.60 -3.11 -9.09
CA PRO A 60 -5.22 -2.70 -8.93
C PRO A 60 -4.42 -2.98 -10.19
N ILE A 61 -3.73 -1.96 -10.70
CA ILE A 61 -2.85 -2.06 -11.87
C ILE A 61 -1.54 -2.69 -11.41
N ARG A 62 -1.43 -4.01 -11.61
CA ARG A 62 -0.19 -4.77 -11.48
C ARG A 62 0.38 -4.93 -12.87
N ASP A 63 1.12 -3.92 -13.33
CA ASP A 63 1.79 -4.00 -14.62
C ASP A 63 2.94 -5.02 -14.48
N HIS A 64 2.66 -6.28 -14.80
CA HIS A 64 3.70 -7.27 -15.07
C HIS A 64 4.14 -7.02 -16.51
N PHE A 65 5.23 -6.27 -16.67
CA PHE A 65 6.00 -6.21 -17.91
C PHE A 65 6.52 -7.60 -18.30
#